data_AF-A0A5C4NVS2-F1
#
_entry.id   AF-A0A5C4NVS2-F1
#
_cell.length_a   1.000
_cell.length_b   1.000
_cell.length_c   1.000
_cell.angle_alpha   90.00
_cell.angle_beta   90.00
_cell.angle_gamma   90.00
#
_symmetry.space_group_name_H-M   'P 1'
#
loop_
_entity.id
_entity.type
_entity.pdbx_description
1 polymer ?
#
loop_
_entity_poly.entity_id
_entity_poly.type
_entity_poly.pdbx_seq_one_letter_code
_entity_poly.pdbx_strand_id
1 'polypeptide(L)'
;MKISARSSGGFAGLSEQYEIDTQAHPAGPGLEAALARSGFFTHAQAAGEQVGADIPRWQITVDAPTARRTITFAEDGSAENARWQQLLTQIRASA
;
A
#
# COMPACT_ATOMS: atom_id res chain seq x y z
N MET A 1 13.51 -6.44 1.84
CA MET A 1 12.07 -6.74 1.77
C MET A 1 11.56 -6.18 0.46
N LYS A 2 10.54 -6.76 -0.15
CA LYS A 2 9.95 -6.22 -1.38
C LYS A 2 8.57 -5.64 -1.10
N ILE A 3 8.33 -4.42 -1.55
CA ILE A 3 7.05 -3.73 -1.43
C ILE A 3 6.44 -3.64 -2.83
N SER A 4 5.22 -4.09 -2.98
CA SER A 4 4.45 -4.01 -4.23
C SER A 4 3.14 -3.30 -3.97
N ALA A 5 2.93 -2.14 -4.58
CA ALA A 5 1.67 -1.40 -4.54
C ALA A 5 0.97 -1.52 -5.89
N ARG A 6 -0.30 -1.89 -5.90
CA ARG A 6 -1.11 -2.00 -7.11
C ARG A 6 -2.44 -1.29 -6.94
N SER A 7 -2.80 -0.42 -7.89
CA SER A 7 -4.13 0.15 -8.03
C SER A 7 -5.00 -0.74 -8.91
N SER A 8 -6.26 -0.88 -8.52
CA SER A 8 -7.29 -1.61 -9.25
C SER A 8 -8.61 -0.84 -9.10
N GLY A 9 -9.34 -0.63 -10.20
CA GLY A 9 -10.61 0.10 -10.16
C GLY A 9 -10.46 1.61 -10.36
N GLY A 10 -11.60 2.32 -10.36
CA GLY A 10 -11.68 3.69 -10.82
C GLY A 10 -12.15 3.78 -12.28
N PHE A 11 -12.84 4.88 -12.59
CA PHE A 11 -13.60 5.09 -13.83
C PHE A 11 -12.79 4.92 -15.14
N ALA A 12 -11.47 4.96 -15.07
CA ALA A 12 -10.58 4.85 -16.23
C ALA A 12 -10.01 3.43 -16.47
N GLY A 13 -10.24 2.46 -15.58
CA GLY A 13 -9.69 1.11 -15.70
C GLY A 13 -8.15 1.02 -15.67
N LEU A 14 -7.46 2.11 -15.31
CA LEU A 14 -6.01 2.18 -15.26
C LEU A 14 -5.51 1.38 -14.04
N SER A 15 -4.73 0.33 -14.30
CA SER A 15 -4.07 -0.45 -13.27
C SER A 15 -2.65 0.08 -13.10
N GLU A 16 -2.39 0.80 -12.02
CA GLU A 16 -1.04 1.21 -11.66
C GLU A 16 -0.37 0.12 -10.82
N GLN A 17 0.92 -0.14 -11.05
CA GLN A 17 1.70 -1.08 -10.25
C GLN A 17 3.10 -0.52 -10.01
N TYR A 18 3.51 -0.51 -8.76
CA TYR A 18 4.83 -0.08 -8.31
C TYR A 18 5.46 -1.20 -7.50
N GLU A 19 6.73 -1.49 -7.75
CA GLU A 19 7.49 -2.50 -7.05
C GLU A 19 8.83 -1.94 -6.62
N ILE A 20 9.10 -1.95 -5.32
CA ILE A 20 10.31 -1.41 -4.73
C ILE A 20 10.94 -2.50 -3.88
N ASP A 21 12.20 -2.80 -4.18
CA ASP A 21 13.02 -3.66 -3.33
C ASP A 21 13.71 -2.80 -2.27
N THR A 22 13.32 -2.91 -1.01
CA THR A 22 13.88 -2.09 0.08
C THR A 22 15.33 -2.42 0.40
N GLN A 23 15.85 -3.56 -0.07
CA GLN A 23 17.26 -3.93 0.14
C GLN A 23 18.17 -3.34 -0.93
N ALA A 24 17.68 -3.21 -2.16
CA ALA A 24 18.41 -2.59 -3.26
C ALA A 24 18.16 -1.08 -3.40
N HIS A 25 17.08 -0.55 -2.80
CA HIS A 25 16.65 0.83 -2.99
C HIS A 25 17.07 1.76 -1.84
N PRO A 26 17.63 2.95 -2.11
CA PRO A 26 18.07 3.88 -1.06
C PRO A 26 16.92 4.39 -0.19
N ALA A 27 15.67 4.40 -0.70
CA ALA A 27 14.49 4.77 0.08
C ALA A 27 13.93 3.60 0.94
N GLY A 28 14.52 2.41 0.86
CA GLY A 28 14.07 1.22 1.57
C GLY A 28 13.87 1.41 3.08
N PRO A 29 14.87 1.93 3.83
CA PRO A 29 14.73 2.19 5.26
C PRO A 29 13.60 3.17 5.59
N GLY A 30 13.37 4.16 4.74
CA GLY A 30 12.29 5.14 4.89
C GLY A 30 10.91 4.52 4.72
N LEU A 31 10.76 3.66 3.70
CA LEU A 31 9.52 2.92 3.46
C LEU A 31 9.20 1.92 4.57
N GLU A 32 10.22 1.21 5.08
CA GLU A 32 10.06 0.29 6.21
C GLU A 32 9.65 1.04 7.49
N ALA A 33 10.25 2.20 7.75
CA ALA A 33 9.85 3.06 8.86
C ALA A 33 8.40 3.57 8.69
N ALA A 34 7.99 3.94 7.47
CA ALA A 34 6.63 4.38 7.19
C ALA A 34 5.61 3.25 7.38
N LEU A 35 5.90 2.03 6.92
CA LEU A 35 5.09 0.84 7.16
C LEU A 35 4.90 0.58 8.67
N ALA A 36 5.99 0.66 9.43
CA ALA A 36 5.96 0.49 10.88
C ALA A 36 5.12 1.59 11.55
N ARG A 37 5.29 2.86 11.15
CA ARG A 37 4.52 4.00 11.68
C ARG A 37 3.03 3.93 11.35
N SER A 38 2.67 3.45 10.16
CA SER A 38 1.26 3.23 9.78
C SER A 38 0.62 2.05 10.50
N GLY A 39 1.41 1.24 11.21
CA GLY A 39 0.94 0.04 11.90
C GLY A 39 0.61 -1.10 10.94
N PHE A 40 1.24 -1.15 9.76
CA PHE A 40 1.01 -2.15 8.71
C PHE A 40 1.08 -3.59 9.24
N PHE A 41 2.08 -3.87 10.07
CA PHE A 41 2.30 -5.19 10.65
C PHE A 41 1.37 -5.51 11.82
N THR A 42 0.78 -4.52 12.46
CA THR A 42 -0.13 -4.71 13.61
C THR A 42 -1.59 -4.66 13.19
N HIS A 43 -1.89 -4.11 12.00
CA HIS A 43 -3.23 -4.03 11.47
C HIS A 43 -3.77 -5.43 11.16
N ALA A 44 -4.78 -5.86 11.92
CA ALA A 44 -5.62 -6.97 11.54
C ALA A 44 -6.36 -6.56 10.27
N GLN A 45 -6.14 -7.29 9.16
CA GLN A 45 -6.73 -6.99 7.88
C GLN A 45 -8.26 -6.98 8.04
N ALA A 46 -8.86 -5.78 8.09
CA ALA A 46 -10.31 -5.64 8.05
C ALA A 46 -10.79 -6.25 6.73
N ALA A 47 -11.67 -7.24 6.82
CA ALA A 47 -12.18 -7.96 5.68
C ALA A 47 -12.92 -6.96 4.78
N GLY A 48 -12.26 -6.59 3.67
CA GLY A 48 -12.78 -5.89 2.51
C GLY A 48 -14.04 -5.09 2.76
N GLU A 49 -13.87 -3.85 3.23
CA GLU A 49 -14.93 -2.84 3.08
C GLU A 49 -15.36 -2.87 1.61
N GLN A 50 -16.65 -3.11 1.38
CA GLN A 50 -17.21 -3.33 0.05
C GLN A 50 -17.29 -2.00 -0.69
N VAL A 51 -16.12 -1.47 -1.06
CA VAL A 51 -15.95 -0.20 -1.75
C VAL A 51 -16.47 -0.39 -3.18
N GLY A 52 -17.38 0.49 -3.60
CA GLY A 52 -17.94 0.49 -4.95
C GLY A 52 -16.86 0.56 -6.04
N ALA A 53 -17.13 -0.02 -7.20
CA ALA A 53 -16.17 -0.11 -8.32
C ALA A 53 -15.69 1.25 -8.87
N ASP A 54 -16.41 2.33 -8.52
CA ASP A 54 -16.12 3.71 -8.90
C ASP A 54 -14.87 4.27 -8.19
N ILE A 55 -14.55 3.76 -6.99
CA ILE A 55 -13.46 4.28 -6.18
C ILE A 55 -12.18 3.47 -6.43
N PRO A 56 -11.04 4.11 -6.71
CA PRO A 56 -9.77 3.42 -6.90
C PRO A 56 -9.35 2.69 -5.62
N ARG A 57 -9.04 1.40 -5.78
CA ARG A 57 -8.64 0.50 -4.70
C ARG A 57 -7.16 0.19 -4.84
N TRP A 58 -6.42 0.44 -3.76
CA TRP A 58 -5.01 0.14 -3.68
C TRP A 58 -4.77 -1.12 -2.87
N GLN A 59 -3.85 -1.94 -3.35
CA GLN A 59 -3.35 -3.12 -2.67
C GLN A 59 -1.85 -2.94 -2.44
N ILE A 60 -1.41 -2.98 -1.19
CA ILE A 60 0.01 -2.95 -0.82
C ILE A 60 0.39 -4.32 -0.28
N THR A 61 1.32 -4.98 -0.95
CA THR A 61 1.90 -6.26 -0.56
C THR A 61 3.32 -6.01 -0.09
N VAL A 62 3.64 -6.44 1.12
CA VAL A 62 5.00 -6.45 1.65
C VAL A 62 5.43 -7.89 1.78
N ASP A 63 6.43 -8.26 1.00
CA ASP A 63 7.11 -9.54 1.06
C ASP A 63 8.37 -9.37 1.91
N ALA A 64 8.25 -9.74 3.18
CA ALA A 64 9.37 -9.81 4.11
C ALA A 64 9.79 -11.27 4.29
N PRO A 65 11.09 -11.54 4.56
CA PRO A 65 11.60 -12.91 4.74
C PRO A 65 10.90 -13.67 5.89
N THR A 66 10.31 -12.95 6.84
CA THR A 66 9.60 -13.52 8.00
C THR A 66 8.09 -13.66 7.79
N ALA A 67 7.49 -12.85 6.91
CA ALA A 67 6.06 -12.89 6.61
C ALA A 67 5.71 -12.08 5.36
N ARG A 68 4.83 -12.63 4.52
CA ARG A 68 4.16 -11.88 3.46
C ARG A 68 2.84 -11.33 3.98
N ARG A 69 2.64 -10.01 3.88
CA ARG A 69 1.39 -9.36 4.27
C ARG A 69 0.87 -8.49 3.14
N THR A 70 -0.43 -8.52 2.98
CA THR A 70 -1.14 -7.72 1.98
C THR A 70 -2.21 -6.93 2.68
N ILE A 71 -2.35 -5.65 2.35
CA ILE A 71 -3.50 -4.85 2.74
C ILE A 71 -4.18 -4.32 1.49
N THR A 72 -5.46 -4.07 1.61
CA THR A 72 -6.27 -3.47 0.55
C THR A 72 -7.06 -2.35 1.16
N PHE A 73 -7.02 -1.17 0.55
CA PHE A 73 -7.75 0.00 1.01
C PHE A 73 -8.26 0.80 -0.19
N ALA A 74 -9.28 1.62 0.03
CA ALA A 74 -9.80 2.53 -0.97
C ALA A 74 -9.22 3.92 -0.79
N GLU A 75 -9.00 4.63 -1.89
CA GLU A 75 -8.65 6.04 -1.89
C GLU A 75 -9.91 6.92 -1.72
N ASP A 76 -10.70 6.61 -0.69
CA ASP A 76 -11.96 7.29 -0.36
C ASP A 76 -11.73 8.61 0.42
N GLY A 77 -10.48 8.95 0.74
CA GLY A 77 -10.15 10.12 1.56
C GLY A 77 -10.47 9.98 3.06
N SER A 78 -11.07 8.85 3.48
CA SER A 78 -11.35 8.53 4.88
C SER A 78 -10.09 8.58 5.77
N ALA A 79 -10.25 9.09 7.00
CA ALA A 79 -9.15 9.24 7.96
C ALA A 79 -8.47 7.91 8.32
N GLU A 80 -9.21 6.81 8.32
CA GLU A 80 -8.71 5.45 8.54
C GLU A 80 -7.74 5.00 7.44
N ASN A 81 -7.97 5.47 6.20
CA ASN A 81 -7.17 5.20 5.02
C ASN A 81 -6.07 6.24 4.76
N ALA A 82 -6.12 7.41 5.44
CA ALA A 82 -5.14 8.48 5.26
C ALA A 82 -3.69 8.00 5.50
N ARG A 83 -3.47 7.14 6.50
CA ARG A 83 -2.15 6.52 6.76
C ARG A 83 -1.65 5.62 5.61
N TRP A 84 -2.56 4.97 4.91
CA TRP A 84 -2.24 4.11 3.76
C TRP A 84 -1.99 4.95 2.50
N GLN A 85 -2.75 6.03 2.31
CA GLN A 85 -2.52 7.00 1.24
C GLN A 85 -1.17 7.73 1.39
N GLN A 86 -0.80 8.09 2.62
CA GLN A 86 0.53 8.65 2.93
C GLN A 86 1.65 7.67 2.58
N LEU A 87 1.50 6.40 2.96
CA LEU A 87 2.46 5.35 2.61
C LEU A 87 2.54 5.16 1.09
N LEU A 88 1.41 5.12 0.40
CA LEU A 88 1.35 5.01 -1.06
C LEU A 88 2.06 6.18 -1.74
N THR A 89 1.87 7.41 -1.25
CA THR A 89 2.55 8.59 -1.77
C THR A 89 4.07 8.45 -1.66
N GLN A 90 4.57 7.90 -0.56
CA GLN A 90 6.00 7.61 -0.40
C GLN A 90 6.49 6.52 -1.34
N ILE A 91 5.69 5.46 -1.56
CA ILE A 91 5.98 4.41 -2.53
C ILE A 91 6.07 5.02 -3.93
N ARG A 92 5.06 5.80 -4.37
CA ARG A 92 5.06 6.46 -5.67
C ARG A 92 6.24 7.43 -5.84
N ALA A 93 6.62 8.16 -4.79
CA ALA A 93 7.76 9.07 -4.83
C ALA A 93 9.12 8.33 -4.87
N SER A 94 9.13 7.05 -4.52
CA SER A 94 10.32 6.19 -4.46
C SER A 94 10.38 5.15 -5.57
N ALA A 95 9.39 5.12 -6.47
CA ALA A 95 9.28 4.19 -7.58
C ALA A 95 9.91 4.74 -8.86
#